data_AF-A0A7S7U465-F1
#
_entry.id   AF-A0A7S7U465-F1
#
_cell.length_a   1.000
_cell.length_b   1.000
_cell.length_c   1.000
_cell.angle_alpha   90.00
_cell.angle_beta   90.00
_cell.angle_gamma   90.00
#
_symmetry.space_group_name_H-M   'P 1'
#
loop_
_entity.id
_entity.type
_entity.pdbx_description
1 polymer ?
#
loop_
_entity_poly.entity_id
_entity_poly.type
_entity_poly.pdbx_seq_one_letter_code
_entity_poly.pdbx_strand_id
1 'polypeptide(L)' 'MAEEATKFKEAAAELPPGTQRELYLRRARQAETASHINEWLRSPGLQPPKTLGTLQEGLKVNRGPGDGASD' A
#
# COMPACT_ATOMS: atom_id res chain seq x y z
N MET A 1 8.43 -4.33 -3.34
CA MET A 1 8.00 -5.67 -2.89
C MET A 1 8.37 -6.79 -3.87
N ALA A 2 7.94 -6.82 -5.13
CA ALA A 2 8.41 -7.84 -6.08
C ALA A 2 9.95 -7.88 -6.24
N GLU A 3 10.60 -6.71 -6.27
CA GLU A 3 12.07 -6.62 -6.32
C GLU A 3 12.74 -7.14 -5.03
N GLU A 4 12.12 -6.94 -3.86
CA GLU A 4 12.61 -7.47 -2.58
C GLU A 4 12.55 -9.00 -2.56
N ALA A 5 11.51 -9.59 -3.16
CA ALA A 5 11.43 -11.04 -3.30
C ALA A 5 12.61 -11.60 -4.12
N THR A 6 13.00 -10.91 -5.18
CA THR A 6 14.14 -11.30 -6.02
C THR A 6 15.44 -11.22 -5.22
N LYS A 7 15.68 -10.13 -4.50
CA LYS A 7 16.86 -9.97 -3.61
C LYS A 7 16.93 -11.08 -2.56
N PHE A 8 15.80 -11.46 -1.96
CA PHE A 8 15.78 -12.57 -1.01
C PHE A 8 16.03 -13.94 -1.66
N LYS A 9 15.60 -14.17 -2.90
CA LYS A 9 15.92 -15.40 -3.65
C LYS A 9 17.41 -15.47 -4.00
N GLU A 10 18.00 -14.35 -4.42
CA GLU A 10 19.44 -14.24 -4.70
C GLU A 10 20.26 -14.51 -3.43
N ALA A 11 19.95 -13.83 -2.33
CA ALA A 11 20.63 -14.07 -1.05
C ALA A 11 20.46 -15.52 -0.55
N ALA A 12 19.30 -16.15 -0.80
CA ALA A 12 19.10 -17.55 -0.47
C ALA A 12 19.92 -18.51 -1.37
N ALA A 13 20.22 -18.13 -2.61
CA ALA A 13 20.99 -18.94 -3.55
C ALA A 13 22.47 -19.02 -3.17
N GLU A 14 23.01 -17.95 -2.56
CA GLU A 14 24.40 -17.92 -2.07
C GLU A 14 24.61 -18.72 -0.79
N LEU A 15 23.55 -19.13 -0.11
CA LEU A 15 23.64 -19.86 1.15
C LEU A 15 23.59 -21.38 0.97
N PRO A 16 24.33 -22.12 1.83
CA PRO A 16 24.14 -23.55 1.93
C PRO A 16 22.72 -23.88 2.42
N PRO A 17 22.23 -25.10 2.13
CA PRO A 17 20.98 -25.59 2.71
C PRO A 17 20.99 -25.47 4.24
N GLY A 18 19.91 -24.92 4.80
CA GLY A 18 19.75 -24.73 6.23
C GLY A 18 18.77 -23.62 6.59
N THR A 19 18.57 -23.41 7.89
CA THR A 19 17.58 -22.49 8.45
C THR A 19 17.69 -21.06 7.89
N GLN A 20 18.91 -20.59 7.68
CA GLN A 20 19.19 -19.22 7.24
C GLN A 20 18.72 -19.00 5.78
N ARG A 21 18.98 -19.98 4.90
CA ARG A 21 18.46 -20.02 3.53
C ARG A 21 16.93 -20.11 3.52
N GLU A 22 16.35 -20.95 4.36
CA GLU A 22 14.90 -21.08 4.45
C GLU A 22 14.20 -19.79 4.90
N LEU A 23 14.81 -19.05 5.83
CA LEU A 23 14.29 -17.75 6.26
C LEU A 23 14.23 -16.75 5.11
N TYR A 24 15.28 -16.66 4.28
CA TYR A 24 15.24 -15.81 3.09
C TYR A 24 14.20 -16.26 2.08
N LEU A 25 14.07 -17.57 1.83
CA LEU A 25 13.02 -18.08 0.94
C LEU A 25 11.61 -17.80 1.46
N ARG A 26 11.39 -17.84 2.79
CA ARG A 26 10.11 -17.44 3.40
C ARG A 26 9.83 -15.96 3.19
N ARG A 27 10.82 -15.09 3.40
CA ARG A 27 10.70 -13.64 3.15
C ARG A 27 10.43 -13.34 1.68
N ALA A 28 11.08 -14.05 0.77
CA ALA A 28 10.82 -13.93 -0.66
C ALA A 28 9.34 -14.18 -0.98
N ARG A 29 8.79 -15.31 -0.51
CA ARG A 29 7.36 -15.64 -0.70
C ARG A 29 6.43 -14.58 -0.10
N GLN A 30 6.74 -14.08 1.09
CA GLN A 30 5.96 -13.01 1.71
C GLN A 30 5.95 -11.74 0.87
N ALA A 31 7.10 -11.33 0.33
CA ALA A 31 7.22 -10.16 -0.51
C ALA A 31 6.48 -10.31 -1.86
N GLU A 32 6.45 -11.52 -2.44
CA GLU A 32 5.64 -11.82 -3.63
C GLU A 32 4.14 -11.67 -3.31
N THR A 33 3.68 -12.31 -2.24
CA THR A 33 2.28 -12.21 -1.80
C THR A 33 1.88 -10.77 -1.51
N ALA A 34 2.73 -10.01 -0.82
CA ALA A 34 2.48 -8.60 -0.53
C ALA A 34 2.41 -7.76 -1.82
N SER A 35 3.25 -8.05 -2.81
CA SER A 35 3.18 -7.40 -4.12
C SER A 35 1.86 -7.68 -4.82
N HIS A 36 1.39 -8.93 -4.80
CA HIS A 36 0.12 -9.34 -5.40
C HIS A 36 -1.08 -8.68 -4.71
N ILE A 37 -1.07 -8.61 -3.38
CA ILE A 37 -2.09 -7.88 -2.61
C ILE A 37 -2.09 -6.39 -2.97
N ASN A 38 -0.92 -5.77 -3.06
CA ASN A 38 -0.83 -4.36 -3.43
C ASN A 38 -1.32 -4.11 -4.87
N GLU A 39 -1.07 -5.04 -5.80
CA GLU A 39 -1.63 -4.98 -7.15
C GLU A 39 -3.17 -5.06 -7.11
N TRP A 40 -3.72 -6.01 -6.35
CA TRP A 40 -5.16 -6.14 -6.17
C TRP A 40 -5.80 -4.87 -5.60
N LEU A 41 -5.23 -4.30 -4.54
CA LEU A 41 -5.71 -3.06 -3.92
C LEU A 41 -5.61 -1.83 -4.83
N ARG A 42 -4.73 -1.85 -5.84
CA ARG A 42 -4.60 -0.79 -6.85
C ARG A 42 -5.57 -0.95 -8.02
N SER A 43 -6.29 -2.08 -8.12
CA SER A 43 -7.20 -2.29 -9.23
C SER A 43 -8.36 -1.25 -9.19
N PRO A 44 -8.78 -0.70 -10.33
CA PRO A 44 -9.82 0.33 -10.39
C PRO A 44 -11.15 -0.10 -9.77
N GLY A 45 -11.46 -1.41 -9.77
CA GLY A 45 -12.71 -1.94 -9.22
C GLY A 45 -12.79 -1.94 -7.68
N LEU A 46 -11.67 -1.73 -6.99
CA LEU A 46 -11.59 -1.63 -5.53
C LEU A 46 -11.30 -0.21 -5.02
N GLN A 47 -10.95 0.71 -5.92
CA GLN A 47 -10.75 2.10 -5.56
C GLN A 47 -12.10 2.81 -5.43
N PRO A 48 -12.28 3.68 -4.42
CA PRO A 48 -13.48 4.49 -4.34
C PRO A 48 -13.61 5.37 -5.61
N PRO A 49 -14.84 5.58 -6.13
CA PRO A 49 -15.07 6.45 -7.26
C PRO A 49 -14.44 7.83 -7.06
N LYS A 50 -13.63 8.27 -8.02
CA LYS A 50 -13.00 9.61 -7.97
C LYS A 50 -14.04 10.74 -7.90
N THR A 51 -15.27 10.48 -8.34
CA THR A 51 -16.42 11.39 -8.25
C THR A 51 -16.78 11.78 -6.80
N LEU A 52 -16.50 10.92 -5.82
CA LEU A 52 -16.72 11.23 -4.40
C LEU A 52 -15.70 12.25 -3.85
N GLY A 53 -14.47 12.25 -4.36
CA GLY A 53 -13.45 13.23 -3.94
C GLY A 53 -13.84 14.66 -4.34
N THR A 54 -14.37 14.84 -5.56
CA THR A 54 -14.85 16.14 -6.05
C THR A 54 -16.07 16.68 -5.28
N LEU A 55 -16.94 15.80 -4.77
CA LEU A 55 -18.07 16.21 -3.93
C LEU A 55 -17.65 16.49 -2.48
N GLN A 56 -16.61 15.81 -1.99
CA GLN A 56 -16.05 16.03 -0.65
C GLN A 56 -15.30 17.37 -0.55
N GLU A 57 -14.67 17.82 -1.64
CA GLU A 57 -14.06 19.16 -1.73
C GLU A 57 -15.11 20.28 -1.61
N GLY A 58 -16.26 20.11 -2.28
CA GLY A 58 -17.38 21.06 -2.24
C GLY A 58 -18.08 21.17 -0.88
N LEU A 59 -18.00 20.13 -0.04
CA LEU A 59 -18.55 20.13 1.31
C LEU A 59 -17.60 20.75 2.36
N LYS A 60 -16.31 20.93 2.05
CA LYS A 60 -15.34 21.57 2.94
C LYS A 60 -15.32 23.10 2.81
N VAL A 61 -15.79 23.64 1.68
CA VAL A 61 -15.73 25.09 1.36
C VAL A 61 -16.94 25.91 1.86
N ASN A 62 -17.71 25.39 2.84
CA ASN A 62 -18.80 26.15 3.46
C ASN A 62 -18.80 26.05 4.98
N ARG A 63 -17.68 26.43 5.59
CA ARG A 63 -17.66 26.89 6.98
C ARG A 63 -17.04 28.27 6.99
N GLY A 64 -17.82 29.25 6.54
CA GLY A 64 -17.46 30.66 6.68
C GLY A 64 -17.38 31.03 8.18
N PRO A 65 -16.43 31.89 8.58
CA PRO A 65 -16.41 32.43 9.93
C PRO A 65 -17.68 33.27 10.11
N GLY A 66 -18.58 32.80 10.98
CA GLY A 66 -19.71 33.59 11.45
C GLY A 66 -19.18 34.70 12.34
N ASP A 67 -18.90 35.84 11.73
CA ASP A 67 -18.89 37.14 12.42
C ASP A 67 -20.22 37.29 13.16
N GLY A 68 -20.12 37.32 14.48
CA GLY A 68 -21.23 37.52 15.41
C GLY A 68 -20.76 38.37 16.57
N ALA A 69 -20.24 39.56 16.26
CA ALA A 69 -20.24 40.66 17.22
C ALA A 69 -21.69 41.06 17.50
N SER A 70 -22.07 41.15 18.77
CA SER A 70 -23.04 42.14 19.27
C SER A 70 -23.20 42.02 20.80
N ASP A 71 -22.80 43.13 21.46
CA ASP A 71 -23.12 43.66 22.80
C ASP A 71 -22.89 42.79 24.07
#